data_AF-A0A892ZL98-F1
#
_entry.id   AF-A0A892ZL98-F1
#
_cell.length_a   1.000
_cell.length_b   1.000
_cell.length_c   1.000
_cell.angle_alpha   90.00
_cell.angle_beta   90.00
_cell.angle_gamma   90.00
#
_symmetry.space_group_name_H-M   'P 1'
#
loop_
_entity.id
_entity.type
_entity.pdbx_description
1 polymer ?
#
loop_
_entity_poly.entity_id
_entity_poly.type
_entity_poly.pdbx_seq_one_letter_code
_entity_poly.pdbx_strand_id
1 'polypeptide(L)' 'MNDVCNDKIITHITRRNGENCVLMSEEEYMSMCETLYLFGNPANARHLEKSLQEAEEGKFVQIDL' A
#
# COMPACT_ATOMS: atom_id res chain seq x y z
N MET A 1 3.40 13.51 -16.29
CA MET A 1 3.54 12.05 -16.04
C MET A 1 4.74 11.78 -15.16
N ASN A 2 5.91 12.38 -15.43
CA ASN A 2 7.08 12.23 -14.57
C ASN A 2 6.80 12.58 -13.10
N ASP A 3 6.05 13.65 -12.83
CA ASP A 3 5.72 14.07 -11.46
C ASP A 3 4.95 13.00 -10.68
N VAL A 4 4.01 12.29 -11.34
CA VAL A 4 3.25 11.17 -10.73
C VAL A 4 4.19 10.04 -10.31
N CYS A 5 5.22 9.75 -11.10
CA CYS A 5 6.20 8.71 -10.78
C CYS A 5 7.25 9.17 -9.77
N ASN A 6 7.77 10.38 -9.91
CA ASN A 6 8.87 10.90 -9.11
C ASN A 6 8.43 11.34 -7.72
N ASP A 7 7.26 11.97 -7.64
CA ASP A 7 6.75 12.59 -6.40
C ASP A 7 5.64 11.76 -5.76
N LYS A 8 5.33 10.57 -6.32
CA LYS A 8 4.26 9.66 -5.85
C LYS A 8 2.90 10.36 -5.69
N ILE A 9 2.63 11.34 -6.55
CA ILE A 9 1.37 12.10 -6.51
C ILE A 9 0.26 11.42 -7.30
N ILE A 10 -0.97 11.53 -6.80
CA ILE A 10 -2.17 11.02 -7.46
C ILE A 10 -2.84 12.17 -8.23
N THR A 11 -3.09 11.99 -9.53
CA THR A 11 -3.78 12.96 -10.37
C THR A 11 -5.21 12.51 -10.65
N HIS A 12 -6.20 13.32 -10.27
CA HIS A 12 -7.60 13.11 -10.63
C HIS A 12 -7.92 13.76 -11.98
N ILE A 13 -8.38 12.95 -12.94
CA ILE A 13 -8.76 13.39 -14.28
C ILE A 13 -10.29 13.46 -14.33
N THR A 14 -10.82 14.68 -14.35
CA THR A 14 -12.25 14.93 -14.40
C THR A 14 -12.70 15.11 -15.85
N ARG A 15 -13.73 14.37 -16.28
CA ARG A 15 -14.23 14.43 -17.66
C ARG A 15 -15.58 15.14 -17.70
N ARG A 16 -15.79 15.99 -18.71
CA ARG A 16 -17.08 16.69 -18.90
C ARG A 16 -18.23 15.71 -19.20
N ASN A 17 -17.92 14.63 -19.92
CA ASN A 17 -18.83 13.54 -20.24
C ASN A 17 -18.14 12.21 -19.91
N GLY A 18 -18.85 11.26 -19.30
CA GLY A 18 -18.32 9.96 -18.87
C GLY A 18 -17.73 9.98 -17.47
N GLU A 19 -17.05 8.90 -17.09
CA GLU A 19 -16.51 8.70 -15.75
C GLU A 19 -15.13 9.36 -15.57
N ASN A 20 -14.87 9.80 -14.34
CA ASN A 20 -13.56 10.30 -13.94
C ASN A 20 -12.57 9.15 -13.81
N CYS A 21 -11.28 9.44 -13.99
CA CYS A 21 -10.23 8.48 -13.75
C CYS A 21 -9.14 9.05 -12.85
N VAL A 22 -8.34 8.14 -12.29
CA VAL A 22 -7.20 8.45 -11.44
C VAL A 22 -5.94 7.98 -12.16
N LEU A 23 -4.90 8.81 -12.14
CA LEU A 23 -3.56 8.45 -12.60
C LEU A 23 -2.62 8.44 -11.38
N MET A 24 -1.93 7.32 -11.19
CA MET A 24 -0.89 7.12 -10.19
C MET A 24 0.26 6.32 -10.82
N SER A 25 1.42 6.26 -10.17
CA SER A 25 2.51 5.42 -10.67
C SER A 25 2.14 3.94 -10.53
N GLU A 26 2.73 3.09 -11.38
CA GLU A 26 2.52 1.64 -11.29
C GLU A 26 3.00 1.08 -9.94
N GLU A 27 4.14 1.58 -9.43
CA GLU A 27 4.67 1.22 -8.13
C GLU A 27 3.66 1.48 -6.99
N GLU A 28 3.06 2.68 -6.96
CA GLU A 28 2.06 3.03 -5.96
C GLU A 28 0.79 2.17 -6.10
N TYR A 29 0.38 1.88 -7.34
CA TYR A 29 -0.77 1.00 -7.58
C TYR A 29 -0.51 -0.41 -7.07
N MET A 30 0.68 -0.96 -7.30
CA MET A 30 1.06 -2.29 -6.84
C MET A 30 1.20 -2.34 -5.31
N SER A 31 1.80 -1.32 -4.69
CA SER A 31 1.89 -1.20 -3.23
C SER A 31 0.50 -1.17 -2.57
N MET A 32 -0.45 -0.43 -3.17
CA MET A 32 -1.84 -0.42 -2.71
C MET A 32 -2.51 -1.78 -2.87
N CYS A 33 -2.31 -2.46 -4.01
CA CYS A 33 -2.84 -3.81 -4.23
C CYS A 33 -2.30 -4.82 -3.22
N GLU A 34 -0.99 -4.77 -2.93
CA GLU A 34 -0.35 -5.63 -1.93
C GLU A 34 -0.93 -5.37 -0.53
N THR A 35 -1.08 -4.10 -0.14
CA THR A 35 -1.70 -3.75 1.14
C THR A 35 -3.13 -4.29 1.24
N LEU A 36 -3.95 -4.10 0.20
CA LEU A 36 -5.30 -4.65 0.14
C LEU A 36 -5.31 -6.18 0.24
N TYR A 37 -4.35 -6.85 -0.41
CA TYR A 37 -4.21 -8.29 -0.34
C TYR A 37 -3.86 -8.77 1.07
N LEU A 38 -2.84 -8.16 1.70
CA LEU A 38 -2.38 -8.50 3.05
C LEU A 38 -3.49 -8.34 4.09
N PHE A 39 -4.27 -7.26 3.99
CA PHE A 39 -5.36 -6.96 4.92
C PHE A 39 -6.72 -7.58 4.52
N GLY A 40 -6.83 -8.16 3.32
CA GLY A 40 -8.07 -8.78 2.83
C GLY A 40 -8.48 -10.05 3.59
N ASN A 41 -7.55 -10.71 4.27
CA ASN A 41 -7.83 -11.84 5.15
C ASN A 41 -7.79 -11.38 6.63
N PRO A 42 -8.90 -11.46 7.38
CA PRO A 42 -8.93 -11.01 8.78
C PRO A 42 -7.94 -11.72 9.70
N ALA A 43 -7.61 -12.99 9.44
CA ALA A 43 -6.61 -13.70 10.23
C ALA A 43 -5.20 -13.18 9.96
N ASN A 44 -4.87 -12.89 8.70
CA ASN A 44 -3.57 -12.32 8.33
C ASN A 44 -3.45 -10.87 8.80
N ALA A 45 -4.51 -10.06 8.66
CA ALA A 45 -4.54 -8.69 9.17
C ALA A 45 -4.21 -8.62 10.66
N ARG A 46 -4.90 -9.42 11.50
CA ARG A 46 -4.60 -9.48 12.95
C ARG A 46 -3.18 -9.96 13.25
N HIS A 47 -2.67 -10.89 12.45
CA HIS A 47 -1.30 -11.36 12.61
C HIS A 47 -0.30 -10.25 12.33
N LEU A 48 -0.47 -9.53 11.21
CA LEU A 48 0.38 -8.39 10.84
C LEU A 48 0.30 -7.26 11.86
N GLU A 49 -0.89 -6.88 12.31
CA GLU A 49 -1.08 -5.86 13.36
C GLU A 49 -0.32 -6.22 14.63
N LYS A 50 -0.43 -7.48 15.08
CA LYS A 50 0.31 -7.98 16.23
C LYS A 50 1.83 -7.92 16.00
N SER A 51 2.30 -8.35 14.83
CA SER A 51 3.73 -8.34 14.50
C SER A 51 4.30 -6.92 14.39
N LEU A 52 3.52 -5.95 13.88
CA LEU A 52 3.90 -4.54 13.94
C LEU A 52 4.05 -4.06 15.38
N GLN A 53 3.07 -4.36 16.24
CA GLN A 53 3.15 -3.97 17.66
C GLN A 53 4.39 -4.59 18.34
N GLU A 54 4.64 -5.88 18.12
CA GLU A 54 5.82 -6.55 18.66
C GLU A 54 7.12 -5.88 18.17
N ALA A 55 7.19 -5.49 16.89
CA ALA A 55 8.33 -4.79 16.32
C ALA A 55 8.53 -3.39 16.93
N GLU A 56 7.46 -2.61 17.13
CA GLU A 56 7.49 -1.30 17.80
C GLU A 56 7.98 -1.41 19.25
N GLU A 57 7.64 -2.51 19.92
CA GLU A 57 8.10 -2.83 21.28
C GLU A 57 9.51 -3.48 21.31
N GLY A 58 10.16 -3.64 20.15
CA GLY A 58 11.50 -4.22 20.03
C GLY A 58 11.57 -5.73 20.24
N LYS A 59 10.45 -6.43 20.16
CA LYS A 59 10.33 -7.89 20.37
C LYS A 59 10.67 -8.64 19.09
N PHE A 60 11.96 -8.83 18.84
CA PHE A 60 12.46 -9.62 17.71
C PHE A 60 13.05 -10.95 18.15
N VAL A 61 12.98 -11.95 17.26
CA VAL A 61 13.71 -13.21 17.40
C VAL A 61 14.80 -13.21 16.34
N GLN A 62 16.06 -13.29 16.76
CA GLN A 62 17.17 -13.46 15.83
C GLN A 62 17.22 -14.91 15.36
N ILE A 63 17.20 -15.09 14.05
CA ILE A 63 17.38 -16.38 13.39
C ILE A 63 18.67 -16.29 12.57
N ASP A 64 19.62 -17.18 12.83
CA ASP A 64 20.79 -17.34 11.97
C ASP A 64 20.36 -18.13 10.72
N LEU A 65 20.38 -17.46 9.55
CA LEU A 65 19.95 -17.98 8.25
C LEU A 65 21.04 -18.77 7.54
#